data_AF-A0A6J4TVR5-F1
#
_entry.id   AF-A0A6J4TVR5-F1
#
_cell.length_a   1.000
_cell.length_b   1.000
_cell.length_c   1.000
_cell.angle_alpha   90.00
_cell.angle_beta   90.00
_cell.angle_gamma   90.00
#
_symmetry.space_group_name_H-M   'P 1'
#
loop_
_entity.id
_entity.type
_entity.pdbx_description
1 polymer ?
#
loop_
_entity_poly.entity_id
_entity_poly.type
_entity_poly.pdbx_seq_one_letter_code
_entity_poly.pdbx_strand_id
1 'polypeptide(L)'
;MAETTEQTPHTRTASYLAERGEVGRVLLLYSGGLDTSVMLKWIADEYEAEVVTLTVNLGQPGEDYDVIEGKARQIGAVECFTVDAREEFARDFVLPAIKANALYGGGYPLFTALGRPLIAKLAVDYARRTGCDTIAHGCTGKGNDQVRI
;
A
#
# COMPACT_ATOMS: atom_id res chain seq x y z
N MET A 1 0.74 23.01 41.35
CA MET A 1 1.35 23.38 40.06
C MET A 1 1.75 22.07 39.40
N ALA A 2 1.12 21.69 38.29
CA ALA A 2 1.42 20.44 37.61
C ALA A 2 2.68 20.62 36.75
N GLU A 3 3.68 19.77 36.96
CA GLU A 3 4.89 19.73 36.14
C GLU A 3 4.52 19.27 34.73
N THR A 4 4.69 20.17 33.76
CA THR A 4 4.72 19.83 32.34
C THR A 4 5.96 18.99 32.08
N THR A 5 5.76 17.70 31.85
CA THR A 5 6.82 16.79 31.39
C THR A 5 7.21 17.20 29.99
N GLU A 6 8.41 17.76 29.86
CA GLU A 6 9.01 18.15 28.59
C GLU A 6 9.30 16.86 27.79
N GLN A 7 8.52 16.62 26.73
CA GLN A 7 8.73 15.46 25.86
C GLN A 7 10.08 15.60 25.16
N THR A 8 10.93 14.59 25.31
CA THR A 8 12.22 14.52 24.62
C THR A 8 11.99 14.57 23.10
N PRO A 9 12.74 15.38 22.33
CA PRO A 9 12.53 15.49 20.89
C PRO A 9 12.76 14.12 20.24
N HIS A 10 11.71 13.57 19.62
CA HIS A 10 11.79 12.32 18.89
C HIS A 10 12.77 12.48 17.72
N THR A 11 13.83 11.69 17.68
CA THR A 11 14.75 11.67 16.54
C THR A 11 14.08 10.96 15.37
N ARG A 12 13.77 11.71 14.30
CA ARG A 12 13.17 11.16 13.08
C ARG A 12 14.10 10.10 12.47
N THR A 13 13.68 8.84 12.47
CA THR A 13 14.41 7.71 11.85
C THR A 13 13.84 7.32 10.48
N ALA A 14 12.60 7.73 10.17
CA ALA A 14 11.98 7.53 8.86
C ALA A 14 12.36 8.67 7.90
N SER A 15 12.53 8.35 6.62
CA SER A 15 12.86 9.32 5.57
C SER A 15 11.70 10.27 5.25
N TYR A 16 10.47 9.91 5.60
CA TYR A 16 9.28 10.75 5.45
C TYR A 16 8.26 10.43 6.57
N LEU A 17 7.74 11.47 7.21
CA LEU A 17 6.60 11.41 8.11
C LEU A 17 5.65 12.52 7.65
N ALA A 18 4.44 12.15 7.25
CA ALA A 18 3.45 13.11 6.79
C ALA A 18 3.03 14.05 7.93
N GLU A 19 2.92 15.33 7.65
CA GLU A 19 2.37 16.33 8.58
C GLU A 19 0.93 16.67 8.19
N ARG A 20 0.09 16.97 9.18
CA ARG A 20 -1.30 17.39 8.91
C ARG A 20 -1.31 18.69 8.12
N GLY A 21 -2.16 18.78 7.11
CA GLY A 21 -2.24 19.94 6.21
C GLY A 21 -1.27 19.91 5.02
N GLU A 22 -0.31 18.98 4.99
CA GLU A 22 0.57 18.76 3.82
C GLU A 22 0.09 17.62 2.91
N VAL A 23 -0.82 16.79 3.42
CA VAL A 23 -1.41 15.66 2.70
C VAL A 23 -2.79 16.06 2.19
N GLY A 24 -2.96 16.16 0.88
CA GLY A 24 -4.23 16.53 0.26
C GLY A 24 -4.99 15.32 -0.32
N ARG A 25 -4.30 14.49 -1.12
CA ARG A 25 -4.91 13.32 -1.78
C ARG A 25 -3.99 12.11 -1.71
N VAL A 26 -4.47 11.03 -1.08
CA VAL A 26 -3.70 9.83 -0.79
C VAL A 26 -4.14 8.67 -1.67
N LEU A 27 -3.19 7.99 -2.30
CA LEU A 27 -3.41 6.66 -2.87
C LEU A 27 -3.09 5.60 -1.81
N LEU A 28 -4.12 4.91 -1.32
CA LEU A 28 -3.98 3.79 -0.40
C LEU A 28 -3.92 2.47 -1.17
N LEU A 29 -2.82 1.73 -1.01
CA LEU A 29 -2.75 0.32 -1.38
C LEU A 29 -3.70 -0.48 -0.48
N TYR A 30 -4.83 -0.89 -1.05
CA TYR A 30 -5.98 -1.42 -0.33
C TYR A 30 -6.19 -2.90 -0.62
N SER A 31 -6.18 -3.73 0.43
CA SER A 31 -6.38 -5.17 0.31
C SER A 31 -7.79 -5.64 0.66
N GLY A 32 -8.70 -4.75 1.06
CA GLY A 32 -10.03 -5.13 1.59
C GLY A 32 -10.03 -5.62 3.04
N GLY A 33 -8.84 -5.91 3.61
CA GLY A 33 -8.67 -6.34 4.98
C GLY A 33 -9.09 -5.29 6.02
N LEU A 34 -9.19 -5.71 7.29
CA LEU A 34 -9.56 -4.82 8.41
C LEU A 34 -8.61 -3.63 8.50
N ASP A 35 -7.30 -3.88 8.52
CA ASP A 35 -6.29 -2.84 8.75
C ASP A 35 -6.36 -1.74 7.69
N THR A 36 -6.34 -2.09 6.39
CA THR A 36 -6.42 -1.08 5.32
C THR A 36 -7.79 -0.40 5.27
N SER A 37 -8.85 -1.03 5.78
CA SER A 37 -10.19 -0.42 5.89
C SER A 37 -10.23 0.64 6.99
N VAL A 38 -9.61 0.35 8.14
CA VAL A 38 -9.44 1.32 9.22
C VAL A 38 -8.51 2.45 8.76
N MET A 39 -7.41 2.13 8.08
CA MET A 39 -6.49 3.13 7.54
C MET A 39 -7.18 4.08 6.56
N LEU A 40 -8.05 3.59 5.67
CA LEU A 40 -8.81 4.43 4.74
C LEU A 40 -9.58 5.51 5.51
N LYS A 41 -10.37 5.10 6.50
CA LYS A 41 -11.17 6.03 7.31
C LYS A 41 -10.27 6.95 8.14
N TRP A 42 -9.24 6.40 8.77
CA TRP A 42 -8.34 7.15 9.63
C TRP A 42 -7.55 8.19 8.85
N ILE A 43 -7.02 7.88 7.66
CA ILE A 43 -6.31 8.85 6.81
C ILE A 43 -7.25 10.01 6.44
N ALA A 44 -8.48 9.70 6.03
CA ALA A 44 -9.46 10.71 5.67
C ALA A 44 -9.80 11.64 6.84
N ASP A 45 -10.01 11.09 8.04
CA ASP A 45 -10.38 11.88 9.23
C ASP A 45 -9.18 12.62 9.85
N GLU A 46 -8.00 12.00 9.89
CA GLU A 46 -6.83 12.53 10.58
C GLU A 46 -6.11 13.61 9.76
N TYR A 47 -6.02 13.40 8.44
CA TYR A 47 -5.33 14.33 7.53
C TYR A 47 -6.30 15.25 6.79
N GLU A 48 -7.61 15.06 6.96
CA GLU A 48 -8.65 15.77 6.18
C GLU A 48 -8.44 15.61 4.67
N ALA A 49 -7.93 14.44 4.27
CA ALA A 49 -7.46 14.15 2.92
C ALA A 49 -8.43 13.27 2.14
N GLU A 50 -8.46 13.45 0.82
CA GLU A 50 -9.17 12.55 -0.08
C GLU A 50 -8.40 11.24 -0.23
N VAL A 51 -9.09 10.09 -0.15
CA VAL A 51 -8.46 8.77 -0.27
C VAL A 51 -8.93 8.06 -1.55
N VAL A 52 -7.97 7.79 -2.44
CA VAL A 52 -8.13 6.91 -3.59
C VAL A 52 -7.61 5.53 -3.19
N THR A 53 -8.35 4.47 -3.50
CA THR A 53 -7.89 3.10 -3.22
C THR A 53 -7.41 2.38 -4.47
N LEU A 54 -6.33 1.62 -4.32
CA LEU A 54 -5.80 0.73 -5.37
C LEU A 54 -5.68 -0.70 -4.84
N THR A 55 -6.41 -1.61 -5.46
CA THR A 55 -6.33 -3.05 -5.25
C THR A 55 -5.71 -3.70 -6.49
N VAL A 56 -4.70 -4.56 -6.29
CA VAL A 56 -3.97 -5.22 -7.39
C VAL A 56 -4.19 -6.73 -7.34
N ASN A 57 -4.90 -7.24 -8.33
CA ASN A 57 -5.11 -8.67 -8.55
C ASN A 57 -3.86 -9.28 -9.20
N LEU A 58 -3.14 -10.09 -8.43
CA LEU A 58 -2.00 -10.91 -8.85
C LEU A 58 -2.37 -12.40 -8.86
N GLY A 59 -3.66 -12.73 -8.74
CA GLY A 59 -4.17 -14.10 -8.65
C GLY A 59 -4.32 -14.61 -7.22
N GLN A 60 -4.51 -13.71 -6.25
CA GLN A 60 -4.80 -14.06 -4.87
C GLN A 60 -6.10 -14.90 -4.81
N PRO A 61 -6.10 -16.06 -4.13
CA PRO A 61 -7.27 -16.93 -4.10
C PRO A 61 -8.35 -16.41 -3.15
N GLY A 62 -9.61 -16.55 -3.55
CA GLY A 62 -10.76 -16.28 -2.68
C GLY A 62 -11.10 -14.80 -2.48
N GLU A 63 -10.45 -13.90 -3.21
CA GLU A 63 -10.79 -12.47 -3.22
C GLU A 63 -11.98 -12.20 -4.12
N ASP A 64 -12.96 -11.44 -3.61
CA ASP A 64 -14.07 -10.87 -4.36
C ASP A 64 -13.83 -9.36 -4.51
N TYR A 65 -13.35 -8.96 -5.68
CA TYR A 65 -12.94 -7.59 -5.93
C TYR A 65 -14.11 -6.60 -5.96
N ASP A 66 -15.31 -7.05 -6.32
CA ASP A 66 -16.50 -6.21 -6.30
C ASP A 66 -16.90 -5.89 -4.85
N VAL A 67 -16.77 -6.88 -3.95
CA VAL A 67 -16.98 -6.69 -2.50
C VAL A 67 -15.92 -5.77 -1.91
N ILE A 68 -14.64 -5.96 -2.26
CA ILE A 68 -13.54 -5.12 -1.80
C ILE A 68 -13.76 -3.66 -2.24
N GLU A 69 -14.07 -3.44 -3.51
CA GLU A 69 -14.33 -2.11 -4.05
C GLU A 69 -15.56 -1.46 -3.40
N GLY A 70 -16.66 -2.21 -3.28
CA GLY A 70 -17.89 -1.75 -2.63
C GLY A 70 -17.65 -1.33 -1.18
N LYS A 71 -16.86 -2.11 -0.43
CA LYS A 71 -16.46 -1.79 0.93
C LYS A 71 -15.64 -0.50 1.00
N ALA A 72 -14.65 -0.30 0.13
CA ALA A 72 -13.86 0.93 0.09
C ALA A 72 -14.74 2.17 -0.15
N ARG A 73 -15.67 2.09 -1.12
CA ARG A 73 -16.62 3.17 -1.43
C ARG A 73 -17.52 3.47 -0.22
N GLN A 74 -18.03 2.45 0.46
CA GLN A 74 -18.87 2.62 1.64
C GLN A 74 -18.16 3.31 2.80
N ILE A 75 -16.85 3.07 2.97
CA ILE A 75 -16.06 3.68 4.05
C ILE A 75 -15.74 5.16 3.73
N GLY A 76 -15.62 5.51 2.45
CA GLY A 76 -15.46 6.90 2.01
C GLY A 76 -14.34 7.15 0.99
N ALA A 77 -13.87 6.12 0.27
CA ALA A 77 -12.93 6.36 -0.84
C ALA A 77 -13.59 7.18 -1.95
N VAL A 78 -12.89 8.21 -2.44
CA VAL A 78 -13.39 9.09 -3.52
C VAL A 78 -13.31 8.40 -4.88
N GLU A 79 -12.33 7.52 -5.05
CA GLU A 79 -12.13 6.67 -6.22
C GLU A 79 -11.57 5.32 -5.78
N CYS A 80 -11.94 4.25 -6.49
CA CYS A 80 -11.45 2.91 -6.24
C CYS A 80 -11.04 2.27 -7.56
N PHE A 81 -9.86 1.64 -7.56
CA PHE A 81 -9.35 0.92 -8.71
C PHE A 81 -9.01 -0.51 -8.33
N THR A 82 -9.53 -1.45 -9.12
CA THR A 82 -9.07 -2.84 -9.13
C THR A 82 -8.31 -3.08 -10.43
N VAL A 83 -7.04 -3.46 -10.34
CA VAL A 83 -6.18 -3.72 -11.50
C VAL A 83 -5.91 -5.21 -11.61
N ASP A 84 -6.32 -5.82 -12.71
CA ASP A 84 -5.89 -7.17 -13.07
C ASP A 84 -4.48 -7.12 -13.67
N ALA A 85 -3.50 -7.49 -12.85
CA ALA A 85 -2.08 -7.47 -13.20
C ALA A 85 -1.49 -8.88 -13.30
N ARG A 86 -2.32 -9.93 -13.38
CA ARG A 86 -1.88 -11.33 -13.42
C ARG A 86 -0.93 -11.63 -14.58
N GLU A 87 -1.27 -11.14 -15.77
CA GLU A 87 -0.46 -11.36 -16.98
C GLU A 87 0.87 -10.63 -16.90
N GLU A 88 0.87 -9.36 -16.48
CA GLU A 88 2.09 -8.58 -16.28
C GLU A 88 2.99 -9.21 -15.19
N PHE A 89 2.39 -9.66 -14.09
CA PHE A 89 3.10 -10.34 -13.02
C PHE A 89 3.77 -11.62 -13.50
N ALA A 90 3.04 -12.46 -14.23
CA ALA A 90 3.57 -13.71 -14.76
C ALA A 90 4.73 -13.46 -15.74
N ARG A 91 4.53 -12.55 -16.70
CA ARG A 91 5.49 -12.27 -17.77
C ARG A 91 6.74 -11.55 -17.29
N ASP A 92 6.58 -10.52 -16.46
CA ASP A 92 7.65 -9.56 -16.17
C ASP A 92 8.34 -9.81 -14.81
N PHE A 93 7.77 -10.67 -13.95
CA PHE A 93 8.32 -10.96 -12.62
C PHE A 93 8.53 -12.46 -12.38
N VAL A 94 7.49 -13.27 -12.58
CA VAL A 94 7.58 -14.73 -12.34
C VAL A 94 8.50 -15.40 -13.36
N LEU A 95 8.33 -15.13 -14.65
CA LEU A 95 9.15 -15.74 -15.70
C LEU A 95 10.66 -15.40 -15.56
N PRO A 96 11.08 -14.14 -15.30
CA PRO A 96 12.47 -13.83 -15.00
C PRO A 96 13.00 -14.55 -13.74
N ALA A 97 12.19 -14.65 -12.68
CA ALA A 97 12.58 -15.37 -11.46
C ALA A 97 12.82 -16.86 -11.73
N ILE A 98 11.99 -17.50 -12.56
CA ILE A 98 12.18 -18.89 -13.01
C ILE A 98 13.50 -19.01 -13.79
N LYS A 99 13.74 -18.13 -14.77
CA LYS A 99 14.97 -18.14 -15.58
C LYS A 99 16.23 -17.97 -14.73
N ALA A 100 16.14 -17.20 -13.64
CA ALA A 100 17.24 -16.98 -12.71
C ALA A 100 17.43 -18.10 -11.68
N ASN A 101 16.54 -19.11 -11.66
CA ASN A 101 16.46 -20.09 -10.58
C ASN A 101 16.42 -19.39 -9.20
N ALA A 102 15.61 -18.34 -9.08
CA ALA A 102 15.62 -17.45 -7.94
C ALA A 102 15.14 -18.16 -6.66
N LEU A 103 16.09 -18.62 -5.86
CA LEU A 103 15.86 -19.32 -4.59
C LEU A 103 16.63 -18.60 -3.49
N TYR A 104 15.89 -18.04 -2.53
CA TYR A 104 16.45 -17.39 -1.36
C TYR A 104 16.57 -18.37 -0.20
N GLY A 105 17.63 -18.24 0.61
CA GLY A 105 17.75 -18.91 1.91
C GLY A 105 17.62 -20.44 1.88
N GLY A 106 18.07 -21.09 0.80
CA GLY A 106 18.04 -22.56 0.70
C GLY A 106 16.76 -23.18 0.14
N GLY A 107 15.89 -22.38 -0.52
CA GLY A 107 14.78 -22.95 -1.30
C GLY A 107 13.52 -22.10 -1.43
N TYR A 108 13.49 -20.88 -0.90
CA TYR A 108 12.32 -20.01 -0.97
C TYR A 108 12.24 -19.29 -2.34
N PRO A 109 11.19 -19.52 -3.16
CA PRO A 109 11.13 -19.00 -4.54
C PRO A 109 10.59 -17.57 -4.63
N LEU A 110 10.80 -16.74 -3.61
CA LEU A 110 10.50 -15.30 -3.60
C LEU A 110 9.02 -14.91 -3.88
N PHE A 111 8.05 -15.83 -3.75
CA PHE A 111 6.67 -15.60 -4.19
C PHE A 111 6.02 -14.32 -3.63
N THR A 112 6.31 -13.94 -2.37
CA THR A 112 5.82 -12.68 -1.79
C THR A 112 6.58 -11.47 -2.30
N ALA A 113 7.90 -11.61 -2.47
CA ALA A 113 8.77 -10.49 -2.82
C ALA A 113 8.56 -10.02 -4.26
N LEU A 114 8.31 -10.94 -5.19
CA LEU A 114 8.21 -10.64 -6.63
C LEU A 114 7.05 -9.70 -6.97
N GLY A 115 5.93 -9.75 -6.22
CA GLY A 115 4.77 -8.91 -6.50
C GLY A 115 4.93 -7.45 -6.05
N ARG A 116 5.82 -7.17 -5.08
CA ARG A 116 5.92 -5.84 -4.46
C ARG A 116 6.39 -4.74 -5.42
N PRO A 117 7.42 -4.95 -6.26
CA PRO A 117 7.83 -3.93 -7.22
C PRO A 117 6.75 -3.62 -8.27
N LEU A 118 5.94 -4.61 -8.67
CA LEU A 118 4.80 -4.37 -9.57
C LEU A 118 3.71 -3.53 -8.89
N ILE A 119 3.38 -3.85 -7.63
CA ILE A 119 2.42 -3.08 -6.84
C ILE A 119 2.92 -1.64 -6.67
N ALA A 120 4.21 -1.44 -6.35
CA ALA A 120 4.80 -0.12 -6.19
C ALA A 120 4.79 0.69 -7.50
N LYS A 121 5.13 0.05 -8.63
CA LYS A 121 5.02 0.65 -9.97
C LYS A 121 3.59 1.13 -10.23
N LEU A 122 2.61 0.25 -10.05
CA LEU A 122 1.20 0.58 -10.26
C LEU A 122 0.72 1.68 -9.30
N ALA A 123 1.19 1.69 -8.05
CA ALA A 123 0.87 2.74 -7.09
C ALA A 123 1.35 4.10 -7.60
N VAL A 124 2.60 4.21 -8.05
CA VAL A 124 3.14 5.45 -8.61
C VAL A 124 2.36 5.89 -9.85
N ASP A 125 2.05 4.96 -10.76
CA ASP A 125 1.32 5.26 -11.99
C ASP A 125 -0.10 5.77 -11.70
N TYR A 126 -0.83 5.10 -10.80
CA TYR A 126 -2.19 5.50 -10.44
C TYR A 126 -2.20 6.78 -9.59
N ALA A 127 -1.27 6.95 -8.66
CA ALA A 127 -1.15 8.19 -7.88
C ALA A 127 -0.96 9.41 -8.79
N ARG A 128 -0.10 9.29 -9.82
CA ARG A 128 0.08 10.34 -10.82
C ARG A 128 -1.19 10.61 -11.63
N ARG A 129 -1.91 9.56 -12.04
CA ARG A 129 -3.16 9.67 -12.81
C ARG A 129 -4.27 10.36 -12.05
N THR A 130 -4.35 10.15 -10.74
CA THR A 130 -5.40 10.72 -9.88
C THR A 130 -4.97 11.98 -9.15
N GLY A 131 -3.74 12.45 -9.37
CA GLY A 131 -3.20 13.64 -8.70
C GLY A 131 -2.99 13.45 -7.19
N CYS A 132 -2.70 12.23 -6.76
CA CYS A 132 -2.31 11.96 -5.37
C CYS A 132 -0.90 12.51 -5.10
N ASP A 133 -0.74 13.20 -3.99
CA ASP A 133 0.54 13.69 -3.48
C ASP A 133 1.26 12.67 -2.58
N THR A 134 0.50 11.68 -2.07
CA THR A 134 0.98 10.71 -1.09
C THR A 134 0.53 9.30 -1.46
N ILE A 135 1.40 8.30 -1.22
CA ILE A 135 1.07 6.88 -1.31
C ILE A 135 1.16 6.26 0.10
N ALA A 136 0.14 5.51 0.49
CA ALA A 136 0.08 4.82 1.78
C ALA A 136 0.01 3.29 1.60
N HIS A 137 0.62 2.55 2.52
CA HIS A 137 0.59 1.08 2.55
C HIS A 137 0.51 0.55 3.99
N GLY A 138 -0.11 -0.61 4.17
CA GLY A 138 -0.33 -1.23 5.49
C GLY A 138 0.78 -2.20 5.94
N CYS A 139 2.02 -2.04 5.48
CA CYS A 139 3.09 -2.97 5.89
C CYS A 139 3.54 -2.67 7.32
N THR A 140 3.85 -3.72 8.09
CA THR A 140 4.36 -3.55 9.46
C THR A 140 5.81 -3.02 9.46
N GLY A 141 6.17 -2.28 10.51
CA GLY A 141 7.52 -1.72 10.72
C GLY A 141 8.64 -2.73 10.97
N LYS A 142 8.33 -4.03 11.02
CA LYS A 142 9.32 -5.12 11.21
C LYS A 142 9.40 -6.10 10.03
N GLY A 143 8.59 -5.88 8.99
CA GLY A 143 8.53 -6.76 7.83
C GLY A 143 9.48 -6.33 6.72
N ASN A 144 9.77 -7.25 5.80
CA ASN A 144 10.56 -6.92 4.59
C ASN A 144 9.78 -6.07 3.60
N ASP A 145 8.44 -6.17 3.58
CA ASP A 145 7.62 -5.52 2.56
C ASP A 145 7.62 -3.98 2.66
N GLN A 146 7.85 -3.41 3.84
CA GLN A 146 8.03 -1.96 3.98
C GLN A 146 9.27 -1.42 3.22
N VAL A 147 10.24 -2.30 2.92
CA VAL A 147 11.46 -1.95 2.18
C VAL A 147 11.27 -2.21 0.67
N ARG A 148 10.29 -3.03 0.30
CA ARG A 148 10.06 -3.48 -1.08
C ARG A 148 9.03 -2.64 -1.82
N ILE A 149 8.18 -1.92 -1.08
CA ILE A 149 7.23 -0.92 -1.57
C ILE A 149 7.96 0.41 -1.68
#